data_AF-A0ABD2XLJ3-F1
#
_entry.id   AF-A0ABD2XLJ3-F1
#
_cell.length_a   1.000
_cell.length_b   1.000
_cell.length_c   1.000
_cell.angle_alpha   90.00
_cell.angle_beta   90.00
_cell.angle_gamma   90.00
#
_symmetry.space_group_name_H-M   'P 1'
#
loop_
_entity.id
_entity.type
_entity.pdbx_description
1 polymer ?
#
loop_
_entity_poly.entity_id
_entity_poly.type
_entity_poly.pdbx_seq_one_letter_code
_entity_poly.pdbx_strand_id
1 'polypeptide(L)'
;MLPHQEHTPLVPEYLTKEISNSVQPPRRTPMKDSDIAYIQTWYDDKMPVQRFLHHLDQQIVEYSDIHVLLDKITIGRSKGTYKAPRFDKLAPLLNTAMGSKRVPSQKESILGAMKRNLNAPCFANKDLSPQVLGENLAKNFLRSAIPPHKRALFEVYRNDPIQVESNIMQEWLDRLKPGIRKRVYDDRPLHLRPFNRFTFMVKGDVKPPSEPSCVYKYASVQTIAYNNKSENAVYNPIMRVLFERLLAVLDDRIQIMSGMSRQEFEKKINKLINGRIMGGTQIENDMTKYDKSQLEAIRVAERIVLMELGLDEWLADIWSEAHAKSIIVDKINGVKMEMILPSKHSTQLKSYLAMLSSYCTTFFNFKKLSTAIRGT
;
A
#
# COMPACT_ATOMS: atom_id res chain seq x y z
N MET A 1 -68.13 27.73 9.49
CA MET A 1 -67.63 27.19 8.19
C MET A 1 -66.44 28.02 7.78
N LEU A 2 -65.24 27.48 7.93
CA LEU A 2 -63.98 28.07 7.47
C LEU A 2 -63.32 27.05 6.52
N PRO A 3 -62.75 27.50 5.40
CA PRO A 3 -62.33 26.61 4.32
C PRO A 3 -61.02 25.89 4.68
N HIS A 4 -60.97 24.62 4.28
CA HIS A 4 -59.83 23.71 4.38
C HIS A 4 -58.65 24.26 3.54
N GLN A 5 -57.63 24.84 4.19
CA GLN A 5 -56.35 25.15 3.55
C GLN A 5 -55.45 23.92 3.61
N GLU A 6 -55.21 23.28 2.47
CA GLU A 6 -54.15 22.30 2.32
C GLU A 6 -52.80 23.02 2.29
N HIS A 7 -51.97 22.80 3.32
CA HIS A 7 -50.58 23.22 3.31
C HIS A 7 -49.79 22.33 2.35
N THR A 8 -49.56 22.81 1.13
CA THR A 8 -48.54 22.23 0.25
C THR A 8 -47.16 22.65 0.78
N PRO A 9 -46.19 21.74 0.95
CA PRO A 9 -44.84 22.12 1.37
C PRO A 9 -44.15 22.92 0.26
N LEU A 10 -43.52 24.04 0.65
CA LEU A 10 -42.69 24.87 -0.22
C LEU A 10 -41.52 24.03 -0.78
N VAL A 11 -41.56 23.76 -2.08
CA VAL A 11 -40.44 23.19 -2.83
C VAL A 11 -39.55 24.36 -3.25
N PRO A 12 -38.26 24.41 -2.85
CA PRO A 12 -37.38 25.47 -3.31
C PRO A 12 -37.13 25.34 -4.82
N GLU A 13 -37.37 26.41 -5.56
CA GLU A 13 -36.95 26.55 -6.95
C GLU A 13 -35.42 26.58 -7.02
N TYR A 14 -34.83 25.47 -7.47
CA TYR A 14 -33.45 25.48 -7.91
C TYR A 14 -33.40 26.07 -9.32
N LEU A 15 -32.83 27.27 -9.45
CA LEU A 15 -32.34 27.77 -10.74
C LEU A 15 -31.33 26.76 -11.30
N THR A 16 -31.79 25.89 -12.19
CA THR A 16 -30.94 25.09 -13.06
C THR A 16 -30.20 26.04 -14.00
N LYS A 17 -28.98 26.45 -13.63
CA LYS A 17 -28.00 26.85 -14.65
C LYS A 17 -27.73 25.62 -15.49
N GLU A 18 -28.26 25.59 -16.71
CA GLU A 18 -27.85 24.63 -17.72
C GLU A 18 -26.35 24.82 -17.98
N ILE A 19 -25.53 23.98 -17.36
CA ILE A 19 -24.18 23.75 -17.80
C ILE A 19 -24.30 22.78 -18.96
N SER A 20 -24.28 23.30 -20.18
CA SER A 20 -24.17 22.53 -21.42
C SER A 20 -22.76 21.92 -21.54
N ASN A 21 -22.41 21.02 -20.62
CA ASN A 21 -21.36 20.06 -20.86
C ASN A 21 -22.04 18.80 -21.36
N SER A 22 -22.19 18.68 -22.68
CA SER A 22 -22.59 17.45 -23.35
C SER A 22 -21.50 16.40 -23.19
N VAL A 23 -21.29 15.89 -21.98
CA VAL A 23 -20.68 14.58 -21.81
C VAL A 23 -21.76 13.61 -22.23
N GLN A 24 -21.73 13.19 -23.50
CA GLN A 24 -22.57 12.09 -23.92
C GLN A 24 -22.28 10.93 -22.95
N PRO A 25 -23.30 10.36 -22.29
CA PRO A 25 -23.09 9.13 -21.55
C PRO A 25 -22.44 8.14 -22.52
N PRO A 26 -21.42 7.38 -22.10
CA PRO A 26 -20.77 6.43 -23.00
C PRO A 26 -21.86 5.59 -23.65
N ARG A 27 -21.93 5.63 -24.99
CA ARG A 27 -22.84 4.80 -25.78
C ARG A 27 -22.57 3.36 -25.35
N ARG A 28 -23.43 2.83 -24.49
CA ARG A 28 -23.44 1.40 -24.17
C ARG A 28 -23.99 0.73 -25.42
N THR A 29 -23.12 0.20 -26.26
CA THR A 29 -23.55 -0.88 -27.15
C THR A 29 -24.10 -1.96 -26.22
N PRO A 30 -25.39 -2.31 -26.27
CA PRO A 30 -25.88 -3.45 -25.52
C PRO A 30 -25.06 -4.65 -26.00
N MET A 31 -24.26 -5.24 -25.11
CA MET A 31 -23.68 -6.55 -25.40
C MET A 31 -24.85 -7.48 -25.72
N LYS A 32 -24.72 -8.27 -26.79
CA LYS A 32 -25.74 -9.27 -27.06
C LYS A 32 -25.73 -10.27 -25.90
N ASP A 33 -26.87 -10.83 -25.54
CA ASP A 33 -26.95 -11.84 -24.46
C ASP A 33 -26.00 -13.03 -24.70
N SER A 34 -25.68 -13.31 -25.98
CA SER A 34 -24.65 -14.26 -26.41
C SER A 34 -23.25 -13.94 -25.86
N ASP A 35 -22.90 -12.67 -25.73
CA ASP A 35 -21.58 -12.22 -25.28
C ASP A 35 -21.45 -12.36 -23.75
N ILE A 36 -22.53 -12.11 -23.02
CA ILE A 36 -22.58 -12.32 -21.56
C ILE A 36 -22.46 -13.81 -21.24
N ALA A 37 -23.22 -14.64 -21.95
CA ALA A 37 -23.16 -16.10 -21.80
C ALA A 37 -21.75 -16.62 -22.10
N TYR A 38 -21.11 -16.15 -23.18
CA TYR A 38 -19.74 -16.54 -23.52
C TYR A 38 -18.73 -16.14 -22.45
N ILE A 39 -18.80 -14.91 -21.93
CA ILE A 39 -17.91 -14.46 -20.84
C ILE A 39 -18.16 -15.25 -19.57
N GLN A 40 -19.42 -15.58 -19.27
CA GLN A 40 -19.76 -16.42 -18.12
C GLN A 40 -19.16 -17.83 -18.28
N THR A 41 -19.32 -18.47 -19.44
CA THR A 41 -18.73 -19.79 -19.72
C THR A 41 -17.21 -19.76 -19.61
N TRP A 42 -16.56 -18.73 -20.14
CA TRP A 42 -15.11 -18.57 -19.99
C TRP A 42 -14.71 -18.38 -18.51
N TYR A 43 -15.46 -17.58 -17.76
CA TYR A 43 -15.19 -17.38 -16.33
C TYR A 43 -15.37 -18.68 -15.55
N ASP A 44 -16.44 -19.42 -15.80
CA ASP A 44 -16.75 -20.68 -15.11
C ASP A 44 -15.69 -21.77 -15.42
N ASP A 45 -15.11 -21.77 -16.63
CA ASP A 45 -13.97 -22.63 -16.98
C ASP A 45 -12.70 -22.27 -16.19
N LYS A 46 -12.40 -20.98 -16.04
CA LYS A 46 -11.18 -20.53 -15.32
C LYS A 46 -11.33 -20.49 -13.81
N MET A 47 -12.55 -20.27 -13.34
CA MET A 47 -12.94 -20.14 -11.95
C MET A 47 -14.23 -20.94 -11.75
N PRO A 48 -14.14 -22.27 -11.55
CA PRO A 48 -15.29 -23.13 -11.34
C PRO A 48 -15.85 -22.91 -9.93
N VAL A 49 -16.48 -21.75 -9.73
CA VAL A 49 -17.09 -21.35 -8.47
C VAL A 49 -18.61 -21.43 -8.59
N GLN A 50 -19.22 -22.18 -7.67
CA GLN A 50 -20.68 -22.21 -7.56
C GLN A 50 -21.22 -20.81 -7.19
N ARG A 51 -22.48 -20.53 -7.54
CA ARG A 51 -23.19 -19.31 -7.12
C ARG A 51 -23.21 -19.24 -5.58
N PHE A 52 -22.29 -18.50 -4.99
CA PHE A 52 -22.31 -18.19 -3.57
C PHE A 52 -22.79 -16.76 -3.36
N LEU A 53 -23.67 -16.59 -2.38
CA LEU A 53 -24.25 -15.30 -1.99
C LEU A 53 -23.23 -14.48 -1.17
N HIS A 54 -22.13 -14.06 -1.81
CA HIS A 54 -21.06 -13.26 -1.19
C HIS A 54 -21.49 -11.89 -0.65
N HIS A 55 -22.75 -11.50 -0.86
CA HIS A 55 -23.33 -10.26 -0.38
C HIS A 55 -23.71 -10.30 1.10
N LEU A 56 -23.96 -11.50 1.66
CA LEU A 56 -24.28 -11.68 3.08
C LEU A 56 -23.04 -12.00 3.92
N ASP A 57 -21.89 -12.30 3.30
CA ASP A 57 -20.66 -12.71 3.99
C ASP A 57 -20.31 -11.80 5.16
N GLN A 58 -20.36 -10.48 4.95
CA GLN A 58 -20.02 -9.54 6.02
C GLN A 58 -21.06 -9.59 7.14
N GLN A 59 -22.36 -9.63 6.83
CA GLN A 59 -23.39 -9.73 7.87
C GLN A 59 -23.20 -10.99 8.71
N ILE A 60 -22.94 -12.14 8.06
CA ILE A 60 -22.65 -13.40 8.75
C ILE A 60 -21.48 -13.22 9.72
N VAL A 61 -20.38 -12.63 9.26
CA VAL A 61 -19.19 -12.38 10.11
C VAL A 61 -19.52 -11.42 11.26
N GLU A 62 -20.28 -10.36 11.02
CA GLU A 62 -20.64 -9.37 12.04
C GLU A 62 -21.51 -9.96 13.14
N TYR A 63 -22.45 -10.86 12.80
CA TYR A 63 -23.38 -11.48 13.74
C TYR A 63 -22.89 -12.80 14.35
N SER A 64 -21.85 -13.42 13.78
CA SER A 64 -21.27 -14.67 14.29
C SER A 64 -20.14 -14.41 15.29
N ASP A 65 -19.86 -15.35 16.18
CA ASP A 65 -18.68 -15.24 17.03
C ASP A 65 -17.38 -15.37 16.23
N ILE A 66 -16.35 -14.63 16.64
CA ILE A 66 -15.01 -14.74 16.07
C ILE A 66 -13.99 -14.98 17.17
N HIS A 67 -13.05 -15.88 16.89
CA HIS A 67 -11.90 -16.10 17.74
C HIS A 67 -10.68 -15.44 17.10
N VAL A 68 -10.07 -14.49 17.79
CA VAL A 68 -8.91 -13.75 17.30
C VAL A 68 -7.75 -13.89 18.28
N LEU A 69 -6.56 -14.18 17.74
CA LEU A 69 -5.31 -14.20 18.50
C LEU A 69 -4.56 -12.90 18.21
N LEU A 70 -4.75 -11.94 19.11
CA LEU A 70 -4.16 -10.61 19.03
C LEU A 70 -3.57 -10.24 20.38
N ASP A 71 -2.46 -9.51 20.34
CA ASP A 71 -1.81 -9.01 21.55
C ASP A 71 -1.38 -7.55 21.30
N LYS A 72 -1.40 -6.74 22.36
CA LYS A 72 -1.23 -5.27 22.36
C LYS A 72 -2.29 -4.52 21.54
N ILE A 73 -3.55 -4.88 21.73
CA ILE A 73 -4.70 -4.20 21.13
C ILE A 73 -5.58 -3.58 22.21
N THR A 74 -6.13 -2.40 21.94
CA THR A 74 -7.15 -1.74 22.77
C THR A 74 -8.40 -1.53 21.93
N ILE A 75 -9.55 -1.92 22.47
CA ILE A 75 -10.85 -1.86 21.79
C ILE A 75 -11.77 -0.91 22.54
N GLY A 76 -12.26 0.10 21.83
CA GLY A 76 -13.29 1.02 22.31
C GLY A 76 -14.67 0.40 22.15
N ARG A 77 -15.30 0.01 23.26
CA ARG A 77 -16.61 -0.67 23.28
C ARG A 77 -17.77 0.14 22.70
N SER A 78 -17.65 1.47 22.63
CA SER A 78 -18.70 2.39 22.17
C SER A 78 -18.61 2.77 20.69
N LYS A 79 -17.70 2.18 19.92
CA LYS A 79 -17.40 2.58 18.53
C LYS A 79 -17.40 1.40 17.55
N GLY A 80 -17.55 1.71 16.27
CA GLY A 80 -17.35 0.75 15.18
C GLY A 80 -18.45 -0.29 15.03
N THR A 81 -19.66 -0.02 15.51
CA THR A 81 -20.82 -0.89 15.25
C THR A 81 -21.08 -0.96 13.74
N TYR A 82 -21.25 -2.18 13.23
CA TYR A 82 -21.62 -2.41 11.85
C TYR A 82 -22.95 -1.73 11.52
N LYS A 83 -23.01 -1.06 10.37
CA LYS A 83 -24.22 -0.45 9.84
C LYS A 83 -24.46 -1.00 8.44
N ALA A 84 -25.49 -1.84 8.30
CA ALA A 84 -25.86 -2.36 7.01
C ALA A 84 -26.15 -1.20 6.02
N PRO A 85 -25.75 -1.33 4.75
CA PRO A 85 -26.13 -0.39 3.71
C PRO A 85 -27.66 -0.23 3.67
N ARG A 86 -28.16 1.01 3.61
CA ARG A 86 -29.60 1.29 3.60
C ARG A 86 -30.26 1.11 2.24
N PHE A 87 -29.49 1.23 1.17
CA PHE A 87 -29.99 1.24 -0.20
C PHE A 87 -29.33 0.14 -1.00
N ASP A 88 -30.14 -0.50 -1.85
CA ASP A 88 -29.66 -1.45 -2.83
C ASP A 88 -28.80 -0.77 -3.89
N LYS A 89 -27.89 -1.56 -4.45
CA LYS A 89 -27.02 -1.14 -5.57
C LYS A 89 -27.30 -2.05 -6.76
N LEU A 90 -26.86 -1.61 -7.93
CA LEU A 90 -26.88 -2.44 -9.14
C LEU A 90 -26.23 -3.79 -8.87
N ALA A 91 -26.91 -4.87 -9.25
CA ALA A 91 -26.38 -6.22 -9.20
C ALA A 91 -25.60 -6.52 -10.50
N PRO A 92 -24.46 -7.24 -10.43
CA PRO A 92 -23.77 -7.67 -11.63
C PRO A 92 -24.59 -8.72 -12.39
N LEU A 93 -24.57 -8.66 -13.72
CA LEU A 93 -25.15 -9.71 -14.59
C LEU A 93 -24.30 -10.98 -14.61
N LEU A 94 -22.97 -10.82 -14.52
CA LEU A 94 -22.03 -11.93 -14.44
C LEU A 94 -21.97 -12.49 -13.00
N ASN A 95 -22.06 -13.81 -12.90
CA ASN A 95 -21.82 -14.53 -11.68
C ASN A 95 -20.32 -14.73 -11.49
N THR A 96 -19.74 -14.07 -10.49
CA THR A 96 -18.30 -14.16 -10.22
C THR A 96 -18.06 -14.36 -8.73
N ALA A 97 -16.89 -14.87 -8.35
CA ALA A 97 -16.45 -14.93 -6.95
C ALA A 97 -16.09 -13.56 -6.36
N MET A 98 -16.40 -12.46 -7.05
CA MET A 98 -16.09 -11.12 -6.57
C MET A 98 -16.94 -10.80 -5.34
N GLY A 99 -16.28 -10.57 -4.20
CA GLY A 99 -16.93 -10.21 -2.96
C GLY A 99 -17.59 -8.83 -3.01
N SER A 100 -18.67 -8.67 -2.24
CA SER A 100 -19.32 -7.36 -2.06
C SER A 100 -18.40 -6.36 -1.34
N LYS A 101 -18.55 -5.07 -1.68
CA LYS A 101 -17.82 -4.00 -0.99
C LYS A 101 -18.02 -4.10 0.53
N ARG A 102 -16.92 -4.03 1.27
CA ARG A 102 -16.89 -4.14 2.72
C ARG A 102 -17.24 -2.80 3.36
N VAL A 103 -18.13 -2.84 4.35
CA VAL A 103 -18.44 -1.70 5.20
C VAL A 103 -17.43 -1.69 6.35
N PRO A 104 -16.72 -0.59 6.62
CA PRO A 104 -15.84 -0.52 7.78
C PRO A 104 -16.61 -0.73 9.08
N SER A 105 -16.08 -1.59 9.95
CA SER A 105 -16.58 -1.86 11.30
C SER A 105 -15.42 -2.14 12.25
N GLN A 106 -15.70 -2.25 13.55
CA GLN A 106 -14.73 -2.70 14.54
C GLN A 106 -14.22 -4.11 14.23
N LYS A 107 -15.12 -5.02 13.84
CA LYS A 107 -14.79 -6.41 13.53
C LYS A 107 -13.89 -6.52 12.30
N GLU A 108 -14.21 -5.79 11.24
CA GLU A 108 -13.35 -5.71 10.05
C GLU A 108 -11.98 -5.08 10.34
N SER A 109 -11.95 -4.11 11.26
CA SER A 109 -10.68 -3.49 11.67
C SER A 109 -9.80 -4.48 12.42
N ILE A 110 -10.39 -5.29 13.31
CA ILE A 110 -9.71 -6.35 14.06
C ILE A 110 -9.23 -7.48 13.12
N LEU A 111 -10.09 -7.96 12.22
CA LEU A 111 -9.73 -8.99 11.23
C LEU A 111 -8.65 -8.50 10.26
N GLY A 112 -8.75 -7.24 9.82
CA GLY A 112 -7.74 -6.58 9.00
C GLY A 112 -6.41 -6.40 9.73
N ALA A 113 -6.44 -6.06 11.02
CA ALA A 113 -5.26 -5.96 11.88
C ALA A 113 -4.55 -7.31 12.05
N MET A 114 -5.32 -8.38 12.28
CA MET A 114 -4.83 -9.75 12.38
C MET A 114 -4.16 -10.20 11.09
N LYS A 115 -4.78 -9.95 9.92
CA LYS A 115 -4.21 -10.36 8.63
C LYS A 115 -3.00 -9.52 8.23
N ARG A 116 -2.80 -8.32 8.79
CA ARG A 116 -1.57 -7.57 8.62
C ARG A 116 -0.45 -8.08 9.53
N ASN A 117 -0.25 -7.39 10.65
CA ASN A 117 1.05 -7.30 11.30
C ASN A 117 1.05 -7.95 12.66
N LEU A 118 -0.13 -8.17 13.24
CA LEU A 118 -0.24 -8.68 14.60
C LEU A 118 -0.11 -10.21 14.70
N ASN A 119 0.01 -10.90 13.57
CA ASN A 119 0.19 -12.36 13.48
C ASN A 119 1.21 -12.75 12.39
N ALA A 120 2.29 -11.98 12.26
CA ALA A 120 3.42 -12.37 11.41
C ALA A 120 4.29 -13.40 12.16
N PRO A 121 4.69 -14.53 11.54
CA PRO A 121 5.58 -15.47 12.21
C PRO A 121 6.95 -14.84 12.42
N CYS A 122 7.56 -15.06 13.60
CA CYS A 122 8.93 -14.63 13.85
C CYS A 122 9.89 -15.60 13.17
N PHE A 123 10.39 -15.23 11.98
CA PHE A 123 11.41 -16.00 11.25
C PHE A 123 12.84 -15.53 11.52
N ALA A 124 13.03 -14.59 12.46
CA ALA A 124 14.35 -14.09 12.79
C ALA A 124 15.17 -15.18 13.48
N ASN A 125 16.34 -15.49 12.92
CA ASN A 125 17.34 -16.28 13.63
C ASN A 125 17.84 -15.43 14.81
N LYS A 126 17.57 -15.90 16.03
CA LYS A 126 17.93 -15.19 17.28
C LYS A 126 19.44 -15.04 17.46
N ASP A 127 20.23 -15.89 16.79
CA ASP A 127 21.69 -15.89 16.89
C ASP A 127 22.34 -14.87 15.94
N LEU A 128 21.56 -14.26 15.03
CA LEU A 128 22.06 -13.27 14.09
C LEU A 128 21.63 -11.86 14.49
N SER A 129 22.59 -10.97 14.67
CA SER A 129 22.33 -9.56 14.94
C SER A 129 21.64 -8.89 13.74
N PRO A 130 20.43 -8.33 13.91
CA PRO A 130 19.75 -7.59 12.85
C PRO A 130 20.57 -6.40 12.34
N GLN A 131 21.36 -5.76 13.22
CA GLN A 131 22.24 -4.66 12.86
C GLN A 131 23.30 -5.10 11.84
N VAL A 132 24.03 -6.17 12.14
CA VAL A 132 25.08 -6.72 11.26
C VAL A 132 24.48 -7.18 9.93
N LEU A 133 23.33 -7.85 9.97
CA LEU A 133 22.62 -8.25 8.75
C LEU A 133 22.21 -7.05 7.90
N GLY A 134 21.67 -5.99 8.51
CA GLY A 134 21.25 -4.78 7.82
C GLY A 134 22.40 -4.00 7.20
N GLU A 135 23.51 -3.85 7.92
CA GLU A 135 24.73 -3.24 7.39
C GLU A 135 25.29 -4.01 6.20
N ASN A 136 25.35 -5.34 6.30
CA ASN A 136 25.81 -6.19 5.20
C ASN A 136 24.86 -6.13 4.01
N LEU A 137 23.55 -6.04 4.25
CA LEU A 137 22.54 -5.90 3.21
C LEU A 137 22.72 -4.58 2.46
N ALA A 138 22.84 -3.46 3.18
CA ALA A 138 23.10 -2.15 2.59
C ALA A 138 24.42 -2.12 1.81
N LYS A 139 25.52 -2.59 2.41
CA LYS A 139 26.83 -2.68 1.73
C LYS A 139 26.76 -3.49 0.44
N ASN A 140 26.07 -4.63 0.47
CA ASN A 140 25.90 -5.48 -0.71
C ASN A 140 25.07 -4.76 -1.78
N PHE A 141 23.95 -4.14 -1.40
CA PHE A 141 23.10 -3.37 -2.29
C PHE A 141 23.88 -2.22 -2.96
N LEU A 142 24.55 -1.37 -2.18
CA LEU A 142 25.32 -0.25 -2.70
C LEU A 142 26.44 -0.68 -3.65
N ARG A 143 27.07 -1.83 -3.39
CA ARG A 143 28.10 -2.39 -4.28
C ARG A 143 27.52 -2.97 -5.57
N SER A 144 26.34 -3.59 -5.52
CA SER A 144 25.79 -4.31 -6.67
C SER A 144 24.86 -3.48 -7.54
N ALA A 145 24.12 -2.56 -6.92
CA ALA A 145 23.06 -1.78 -7.56
C ALA A 145 23.58 -0.45 -8.14
N ILE A 146 24.76 0.01 -7.75
CA ILE A 146 25.35 1.27 -8.21
C ILE A 146 26.64 0.94 -8.99
N PRO A 147 26.66 1.13 -10.32
CA PRO A 147 27.82 0.79 -11.13
C PRO A 147 28.96 1.81 -10.93
N PRO A 148 30.23 1.44 -11.20
CA PRO A 148 31.38 2.30 -10.93
C PRO A 148 31.30 3.71 -11.56
N HIS A 149 30.76 3.81 -12.77
CA HIS A 149 30.64 5.10 -13.49
C HIS A 149 29.61 6.06 -12.89
N LYS A 150 28.65 5.58 -12.08
CA LYS A 150 27.68 6.43 -11.36
C LYS A 150 28.09 6.72 -9.91
N ARG A 151 29.25 6.21 -9.48
CA ARG A 151 29.69 6.31 -8.08
C ARG A 151 30.08 7.73 -7.67
N ALA A 152 30.68 8.50 -8.58
CA ALA A 152 30.97 9.92 -8.34
C ALA A 152 29.69 10.72 -8.08
N LEU A 153 28.63 10.49 -8.86
CA LEU A 153 27.32 11.12 -8.64
C LEU A 153 26.70 10.70 -7.30
N PHE A 154 26.84 9.42 -6.95
CA PHE A 154 26.37 8.92 -5.67
C PHE A 154 27.10 9.56 -4.47
N GLU A 155 28.41 9.76 -4.56
CA GLU A 155 29.21 10.45 -3.53
C GLU A 155 28.80 11.92 -3.37
N VAL A 156 28.42 12.60 -4.46
CA VAL A 156 27.85 13.95 -4.38
C VAL A 156 26.59 13.98 -3.53
N TYR A 157 25.67 13.02 -3.69
CA TYR A 157 24.43 12.97 -2.91
C TYR A 157 24.66 12.82 -1.42
N ARG A 158 25.64 12.01 -1.02
CA ARG A 158 26.04 11.88 0.38
C ARG A 158 26.58 13.19 0.96
N ASN A 159 27.35 13.93 0.16
CA ASN A 159 27.97 15.19 0.57
C ASN A 159 27.03 16.41 0.42
N ASP A 160 25.83 16.21 -0.13
CA ASP A 160 24.78 17.22 -0.30
C ASP A 160 23.47 16.74 0.38
N PRO A 161 23.40 16.79 1.73
CA PRO A 161 22.24 16.33 2.48
C PRO A 161 20.99 17.18 2.17
N ILE A 162 19.87 16.52 1.95
CA ILE A 162 18.57 17.16 1.73
C ILE A 162 18.08 17.73 3.06
N GLN A 163 18.06 19.05 3.13
CA GLN A 163 17.49 19.79 4.24
C GLN A 163 15.98 19.99 4.06
N VAL A 164 15.28 20.30 5.15
CA VAL A 164 13.86 20.67 5.11
C VAL A 164 13.73 22.11 4.56
N GLU A 165 13.97 22.27 3.26
CA GLU A 165 13.97 23.57 2.61
C GLU A 165 12.57 23.99 2.15
N SER A 166 12.35 25.30 2.09
CA SER A 166 11.06 25.87 1.70
C SER A 166 10.69 25.54 0.24
N ASN A 167 11.64 25.55 -0.70
CA ASN A 167 11.42 25.24 -2.12
C ASN A 167 10.85 23.83 -2.37
N ILE A 168 11.49 22.78 -1.85
CA ILE A 168 11.12 21.37 -1.98
C ILE A 168 9.73 21.13 -1.39
N MET A 169 9.46 21.78 -0.25
CA MET A 169 8.18 21.72 0.44
C MET A 169 7.08 22.46 -0.34
N GLN A 170 7.37 23.65 -0.87
CA GLN A 170 6.42 24.45 -1.66
C GLN A 170 6.06 23.76 -2.97
N GLU A 171 7.02 23.22 -3.72
CA GLU A 171 6.74 22.44 -4.94
C GLU A 171 5.78 21.28 -4.66
N TRP A 172 5.98 20.59 -3.53
CA TRP A 172 5.11 19.50 -3.14
C TRP A 172 3.73 19.98 -2.73
N LEU A 173 3.65 21.06 -1.95
CA LEU A 173 2.38 21.70 -1.59
C LEU A 173 1.61 22.15 -2.82
N ASP A 174 2.29 22.65 -3.84
CA ASP A 174 1.67 23.14 -5.06
C ASP A 174 0.99 22.06 -5.90
N ARG A 175 1.52 20.84 -5.83
CA ARG A 175 0.90 19.65 -6.45
C ARG A 175 -0.33 19.16 -5.69
N LEU A 176 -0.57 19.62 -4.46
CA LEU A 176 -1.71 19.17 -3.67
C LEU A 176 -2.99 19.93 -4.02
N LYS A 177 -4.11 19.19 -4.03
CA LYS A 177 -5.45 19.76 -4.08
C LYS A 177 -5.66 20.74 -2.91
N PRO A 178 -6.34 21.89 -3.12
CA PRO A 178 -6.50 22.94 -2.09
C PRO A 178 -7.04 22.43 -0.74
N GLY A 179 -8.01 21.52 -0.75
CA GLY A 179 -8.59 20.95 0.48
C GLY A 179 -7.64 20.06 1.29
N ILE A 180 -6.54 19.57 0.70
CA ILE A 180 -5.49 18.83 1.42
C ILE A 180 -4.51 19.80 2.06
N ARG A 181 -4.17 20.91 1.40
CA ARG A 181 -3.21 21.92 1.90
C ARG A 181 -3.60 22.43 3.29
N LYS A 182 -4.88 22.71 3.52
CA LYS A 182 -5.40 23.15 4.84
C LYS A 182 -5.15 22.17 5.99
N ARG A 183 -4.94 20.88 5.69
CA ARG A 183 -4.71 19.82 6.70
C ARG A 183 -3.23 19.51 6.93
N VAL A 184 -2.33 20.18 6.20
CA VAL A 184 -0.88 20.00 6.33
C VAL A 184 -0.33 20.81 7.52
N TYR A 185 -1.00 21.90 7.88
CA TYR A 185 -0.56 22.78 8.95
C TYR A 185 -0.61 22.10 10.33
N ASP A 186 0.44 22.32 11.12
CA ASP A 186 0.61 21.79 12.47
C ASP A 186 1.56 22.71 13.24
N ASP A 187 1.05 23.33 14.30
CA ASP A 187 1.77 24.30 15.14
C ASP A 187 2.95 23.71 15.90
N ARG A 188 3.04 22.39 15.99
CA ARG A 188 4.09 21.73 16.77
C ARG A 188 5.43 21.83 16.05
N PRO A 189 6.52 22.18 16.78
CA PRO A 189 7.88 22.02 16.29
C PRO A 189 8.15 20.62 15.78
N LEU A 190 9.02 20.48 14.78
CA LEU A 190 9.22 19.20 14.09
C LEU A 190 9.57 18.05 15.04
N HIS A 191 10.47 18.30 16.00
CA HIS A 191 10.92 17.31 16.98
C HIS A 191 9.84 16.88 17.98
N LEU A 192 8.72 17.61 18.10
CA LEU A 192 7.58 17.25 18.96
C LEU A 192 6.43 16.59 18.18
N ARG A 193 6.56 16.44 16.86
CA ARG A 193 5.51 15.81 16.06
C ARG A 193 5.52 14.28 16.24
N PRO A 194 4.34 13.64 16.36
CA PRO A 194 4.23 12.22 16.65
C PRO A 194 4.37 11.37 15.38
N PHE A 195 5.57 11.31 14.80
CA PHE A 195 5.87 10.53 13.60
C PHE A 195 5.58 9.04 13.75
N ASN A 196 5.58 8.52 14.96
CA ASN A 196 5.27 7.13 15.26
C ASN A 196 3.76 6.82 15.39
N ARG A 197 2.88 7.80 15.16
CA ARG A 197 1.42 7.60 15.20
C ARG A 197 0.85 7.52 13.80
N PHE A 198 0.16 6.42 13.53
CA PHE A 198 -0.46 6.13 12.25
C PHE A 198 -1.98 6.00 12.41
N THR A 199 -2.72 6.48 11.44
CA THR A 199 -4.14 6.24 11.28
C THR A 199 -4.36 4.95 10.51
N PHE A 200 -5.25 4.09 11.02
CA PHE A 200 -5.68 2.86 10.38
C PHE A 200 -7.00 3.07 9.65
N MET A 201 -7.14 2.40 8.51
CA MET A 201 -8.36 2.41 7.73
C MET A 201 -8.56 1.06 7.04
N VAL A 202 -9.79 0.56 7.08
CA VAL A 202 -10.25 -0.54 6.22
C VAL A 202 -10.64 0.02 4.84
N LYS A 203 -10.09 -0.54 3.77
CA LYS A 203 -10.55 -0.24 2.41
C LYS A 203 -11.81 -1.05 2.13
N GLY A 204 -12.84 -0.38 1.60
CA GLY A 204 -14.11 -1.04 1.27
C GLY A 204 -14.03 -1.92 0.01
N ASP A 205 -13.07 -1.69 -0.88
CA ASP A 205 -12.93 -2.49 -2.10
C ASP A 205 -12.22 -3.82 -1.78
N VAL A 206 -12.86 -4.94 -2.18
CA VAL A 206 -12.33 -6.29 -2.03
C VAL A 206 -11.40 -6.61 -3.21
N LYS A 207 -10.32 -7.35 -2.95
CA LYS A 207 -9.46 -7.84 -4.05
C LYS A 207 -10.22 -8.91 -4.84
N PRO A 208 -10.17 -8.89 -6.18
CA PRO A 208 -10.59 -10.03 -6.97
C PRO A 208 -9.84 -11.29 -6.49
N PRO A 209 -10.54 -12.40 -6.24
CA PRO A 209 -9.87 -13.65 -5.92
C PRO A 209 -9.07 -14.13 -7.13
N SER A 210 -7.88 -14.66 -6.88
CA SER A 210 -7.00 -15.25 -7.89
C SER A 210 -7.07 -16.78 -7.94
N GLU A 211 -7.76 -17.39 -6.97
CA GLU A 211 -7.85 -18.86 -6.83
C GLU A 211 -9.30 -19.30 -6.58
N PRO A 212 -9.71 -20.49 -7.09
CA PRO A 212 -11.03 -21.06 -6.83
C PRO A 212 -11.31 -21.31 -5.34
N SER A 213 -10.27 -21.51 -4.52
CA SER A 213 -10.40 -21.77 -3.07
C SER A 213 -11.03 -20.61 -2.28
N CYS A 214 -11.23 -19.45 -2.92
CA CYS A 214 -11.83 -18.26 -2.32
C CYS A 214 -13.26 -18.48 -1.80
N VAL A 215 -14.04 -19.41 -2.37
CA VAL A 215 -15.43 -19.66 -1.96
C VAL A 215 -15.56 -20.17 -0.53
N TYR A 216 -14.52 -20.83 -0.02
CA TYR A 216 -14.51 -21.42 1.33
C TYR A 216 -13.93 -20.46 2.38
N LYS A 217 -13.56 -19.24 2.00
CA LYS A 217 -12.81 -18.33 2.86
C LYS A 217 -13.44 -16.94 2.87
N TYR A 218 -13.66 -16.41 4.07
CA TYR A 218 -14.00 -15.00 4.20
C TYR A 218 -12.83 -14.12 3.72
N ALA A 219 -13.04 -13.42 2.61
CA ALA A 219 -12.03 -12.55 2.03
C ALA A 219 -11.73 -11.40 2.98
N SER A 220 -10.55 -11.45 3.61
CA SER A 220 -10.14 -10.39 4.52
C SER A 220 -9.82 -9.10 3.78
N VAL A 221 -10.24 -8.01 4.42
CA VAL A 221 -10.12 -6.64 3.95
C VAL A 221 -8.67 -6.21 3.69
N GLN A 222 -8.51 -5.34 2.70
CA GLN A 222 -7.30 -4.53 2.62
C GLN A 222 -7.37 -3.42 3.65
N THR A 223 -6.26 -3.13 4.31
CA THR A 223 -6.18 -2.01 5.24
C THR A 223 -5.17 -0.97 4.74
N ILE A 224 -5.09 0.19 5.37
CA ILE A 224 -4.04 1.20 5.16
C ILE A 224 -3.62 1.75 6.52
N ALA A 225 -2.32 1.90 6.73
CA ALA A 225 -1.76 2.64 7.87
C ALA A 225 -1.01 3.85 7.32
N TYR A 226 -1.31 5.06 7.81
CA TYR A 226 -0.69 6.28 7.29
C TYR A 226 -0.58 7.37 8.37
N ASN A 227 0.49 8.17 8.36
CA ASN A 227 0.60 9.32 9.27
C ASN A 227 -0.42 10.42 8.94
N ASN A 228 -0.59 11.43 9.82
CA ASN A 228 -1.41 12.57 9.45
C ASN A 228 -0.75 13.35 8.31
N LYS A 229 -1.51 14.30 7.75
CA LYS A 229 -1.05 15.07 6.59
C LYS A 229 0.11 15.99 6.93
N SER A 230 0.22 16.46 8.17
CA SER A 230 1.33 17.29 8.64
C SER A 230 2.66 16.54 8.73
N GLU A 231 2.69 15.33 9.28
CA GLU A 231 3.91 14.52 9.31
C GLU A 231 4.30 14.05 7.90
N ASN A 232 3.31 13.68 7.09
CA ASN A 232 3.49 13.34 5.68
C ASN A 232 4.09 14.49 4.86
N ALA A 233 3.77 15.73 5.19
CA ALA A 233 4.28 16.89 4.45
C ALA A 233 5.77 17.09 4.62
N VAL A 234 6.37 16.53 5.67
CA VAL A 234 7.81 16.57 5.92
C VAL A 234 8.50 15.52 5.05
N TYR A 235 8.11 14.25 5.20
CA TYR A 235 8.84 13.16 4.57
C TYR A 235 8.47 12.91 3.10
N ASN A 236 7.23 13.14 2.65
CA ASN A 236 6.89 12.86 1.24
C ASN A 236 7.75 13.65 0.23
N PRO A 237 7.98 14.97 0.39
CA PRO A 237 8.83 15.69 -0.55
C PRO A 237 10.31 15.27 -0.48
N ILE A 238 10.84 15.02 0.72
CA ILE A 238 12.22 14.53 0.91
C ILE A 238 12.38 13.15 0.27
N MET A 239 11.47 12.22 0.55
CA MET A 239 11.48 10.87 0.00
C MET A 239 11.34 10.86 -1.52
N ARG A 240 10.63 11.84 -2.11
CA ARG A 240 10.58 12.02 -3.56
C ARG A 240 11.97 12.31 -4.12
N VAL A 241 12.68 13.29 -3.56
CA VAL A 241 14.03 13.66 -4.01
C VAL A 241 15.01 12.51 -3.79
N LEU A 242 15.00 11.85 -2.62
CA LEU A 242 15.82 10.67 -2.35
C LEU A 242 15.58 9.55 -3.36
N PHE A 243 14.33 9.34 -3.75
CA PHE A 243 13.98 8.32 -4.73
C PHE A 243 14.40 8.70 -6.16
N GLU A 244 14.27 9.97 -6.54
CA GLU A 244 14.80 10.49 -7.81
C GLU A 244 16.34 10.32 -7.87
N ARG A 245 17.04 10.66 -6.77
CA ARG A 245 18.49 10.41 -6.61
C ARG A 245 18.83 8.93 -6.77
N LEU A 246 18.09 8.05 -6.10
CA LEU A 246 18.28 6.61 -6.22
C LEU A 246 18.12 6.14 -7.67
N LEU A 247 17.03 6.50 -8.34
CA LEU A 247 16.79 6.11 -9.73
C LEU A 247 17.90 6.57 -10.68
N ALA A 248 18.51 7.73 -10.41
CA ALA A 248 19.60 8.26 -11.22
C ALA A 248 20.89 7.42 -11.11
N VAL A 249 21.17 6.83 -9.94
CA VAL A 249 22.41 6.08 -9.68
C VAL A 249 22.28 4.56 -9.84
N LEU A 250 21.06 4.03 -9.95
CA LEU A 250 20.83 2.61 -10.15
C LEU A 250 21.43 2.10 -11.47
N ASP A 251 21.91 0.87 -11.44
CA ASP A 251 22.35 0.12 -12.61
C ASP A 251 21.21 -0.04 -13.61
N ASP A 252 21.48 0.13 -14.90
CA ASP A 252 20.45 0.09 -15.95
C ASP A 252 19.84 -1.31 -16.14
N ARG A 253 20.39 -2.35 -15.50
CA ARG A 253 19.74 -3.68 -15.41
C ARG A 253 18.58 -3.69 -14.40
N ILE A 254 18.52 -2.72 -13.49
CA ILE A 254 17.49 -2.58 -12.47
C ILE A 254 16.40 -1.65 -13.01
N GLN A 255 15.28 -2.25 -13.43
CA GLN A 255 14.17 -1.54 -14.03
C GLN A 255 12.99 -1.39 -13.08
N ILE A 256 12.62 -0.14 -12.84
CA ILE A 256 11.59 0.25 -11.88
C ILE A 256 10.47 0.96 -12.63
N MET A 257 9.25 0.41 -12.56
CA MET A 257 8.05 1.06 -13.08
C MET A 257 7.58 2.16 -12.12
N SER A 258 8.19 3.34 -12.21
CA SER A 258 7.81 4.52 -11.44
C SER A 258 7.83 5.77 -12.30
N GLY A 259 6.85 6.66 -12.08
CA GLY A 259 6.76 7.94 -12.81
C GLY A 259 6.44 7.79 -14.30
N MET A 260 6.00 6.61 -14.74
CA MET A 260 5.70 6.31 -16.14
C MET A 260 4.47 5.40 -16.29
N SER A 261 3.87 5.43 -17.46
CA SER A 261 2.76 4.56 -17.86
C SER A 261 3.21 3.12 -18.13
N ARG A 262 2.25 2.20 -18.18
CA ARG A 262 2.50 0.78 -18.51
C ARG A 262 3.12 0.64 -19.90
N GLN A 263 2.63 1.41 -20.88
CA GLN A 263 3.13 1.39 -22.25
C GLN A 263 4.57 1.92 -22.36
N GLU A 264 4.92 2.95 -21.59
CA GLU A 264 6.29 3.46 -21.54
C GLU A 264 7.24 2.45 -20.92
N PHE A 265 6.83 1.81 -19.82
CA PHE A 265 7.62 0.77 -19.18
C PHE A 265 7.83 -0.45 -20.09
N GLU A 266 6.77 -0.89 -20.77
CA GLU A 266 6.85 -1.96 -21.77
C GLU A 266 7.86 -1.63 -22.88
N LYS A 267 7.79 -0.41 -23.46
CA LYS A 267 8.77 0.05 -24.45
C LYS A 267 10.19 0.04 -23.91
N LYS A 268 10.38 0.41 -22.64
CA LYS A 268 11.70 0.41 -21.98
C LYS A 268 12.24 -1.01 -21.81
N ILE A 269 11.39 -1.94 -21.35
CA ILE A 269 11.74 -3.35 -21.19
C ILE A 269 12.04 -4.02 -22.53
N ASN A 270 11.23 -3.78 -23.56
CA ASN A 270 11.43 -4.34 -24.91
C ASN A 270 12.73 -3.87 -25.57
N LYS A 271 13.26 -2.70 -25.19
CA LYS A 271 14.59 -2.24 -25.63
C LYS A 271 15.74 -2.98 -24.94
N LEU A 272 15.53 -3.44 -23.70
CA LEU A 272 16.56 -4.08 -22.88
C LEU A 272 16.58 -5.60 -23.07
N ILE A 273 15.40 -6.20 -23.18
CA ILE A 273 15.23 -7.64 -23.33
C ILE A 273 15.22 -7.97 -24.83
N ASN A 274 16.38 -8.39 -25.35
CA ASN A 274 16.48 -8.92 -26.71
C ASN A 274 16.11 -10.42 -26.76
N GLY A 275 15.96 -10.98 -27.98
CA GLY A 275 15.56 -12.39 -28.17
C GLY A 275 16.47 -13.42 -27.48
N ARG A 276 17.75 -13.08 -27.25
CA ARG A 276 18.69 -13.93 -26.50
C ARG A 276 18.39 -13.97 -25.01
N ILE A 277 17.93 -12.85 -24.42
CA ILE A 277 17.53 -12.78 -23.01
C ILE A 277 16.17 -13.46 -22.80
N MET A 278 15.23 -13.33 -23.74
CA MET A 278 13.93 -13.99 -23.65
C MET A 278 14.02 -15.51 -23.64
N GLY A 279 15.00 -16.09 -24.35
CA GLY A 279 15.27 -17.53 -24.35
C GLY A 279 15.98 -18.05 -23.09
N GLY A 280 16.34 -17.18 -22.16
CA GLY A 280 16.94 -17.57 -20.88
C GLY A 280 15.90 -17.96 -19.81
N THR A 281 16.38 -18.49 -18.69
CA THR A 281 15.52 -18.81 -17.54
C THR A 281 14.90 -17.54 -16.94
N GLN A 282 13.58 -17.52 -16.88
CA GLN A 282 12.81 -16.45 -16.25
C GLN A 282 12.39 -16.91 -14.86
N ILE A 283 12.69 -16.09 -13.84
CA ILE A 283 12.34 -16.38 -12.45
C ILE A 283 11.48 -15.24 -11.95
N GLU A 284 10.24 -15.55 -11.59
CA GLU A 284 9.36 -14.66 -10.85
C GLU A 284 9.55 -14.90 -9.35
N ASN A 285 9.81 -13.83 -8.59
CA ASN A 285 9.92 -13.92 -7.14
C ASN A 285 8.60 -13.45 -6.51
N ASP A 286 7.69 -14.40 -6.23
CA ASP A 286 6.44 -14.12 -5.51
C ASP A 286 6.67 -14.09 -3.99
N MET A 287 6.93 -12.89 -3.48
CA MET A 287 7.08 -12.68 -2.04
C MET A 287 5.71 -12.59 -1.36
N THR A 288 5.25 -13.72 -0.85
CA THR A 288 4.02 -13.81 -0.05
C THR A 288 4.12 -12.90 1.17
N LYS A 289 3.14 -12.00 1.33
CA LYS A 289 3.01 -11.11 2.51
C LYS A 289 4.29 -10.31 2.77
N TYR A 290 4.86 -9.76 1.70
CA TYR A 290 6.08 -8.94 1.71
C TYR A 290 6.09 -7.85 2.78
N ASP A 291 4.93 -7.26 3.09
CA ASP A 291 4.78 -6.33 4.21
C ASP A 291 5.19 -7.00 5.53
N LYS A 292 4.71 -8.22 5.81
CA LYS A 292 5.02 -8.96 7.04
C LYS A 292 6.44 -9.49 7.15
N SER A 293 7.22 -9.52 6.08
CA SER A 293 8.60 -10.05 6.11
C SER A 293 9.65 -8.96 6.34
N GLN A 294 9.24 -7.71 6.59
CA GLN A 294 10.18 -6.63 6.88
C GLN A 294 10.81 -6.85 8.26
N LEU A 295 12.06 -7.36 8.24
CA LEU A 295 12.90 -7.61 9.41
C LEU A 295 13.53 -6.30 9.88
N GLU A 296 13.90 -6.26 11.16
CA GLU A 296 14.70 -5.16 11.73
C GLU A 296 15.99 -4.89 10.92
N ALA A 297 16.60 -5.93 10.36
CA ALA A 297 17.75 -5.81 9.47
C ALA A 297 17.45 -4.96 8.20
N ILE A 298 16.25 -5.07 7.64
CA ILE A 298 15.87 -4.25 6.49
C ILE A 298 15.73 -2.78 6.89
N ARG A 299 15.17 -2.49 8.06
CA ARG A 299 15.08 -1.11 8.58
C ARG A 299 16.47 -0.49 8.73
N VAL A 300 17.43 -1.26 9.27
CA VAL A 300 18.83 -0.82 9.37
C VAL A 300 19.42 -0.56 7.98
N ALA A 301 19.20 -1.48 7.03
CA ALA A 301 19.69 -1.31 5.67
C ALA A 301 19.08 -0.08 4.98
N GLU A 302 17.77 0.12 5.16
CA GLU A 302 17.03 1.29 4.67
C GLU A 302 17.60 2.58 5.23
N ARG A 303 17.79 2.68 6.55
CA ARG A 303 18.40 3.86 7.18
C ARG A 303 19.74 4.20 6.53
N ILE A 304 20.61 3.20 6.35
CA ILE A 304 21.94 3.39 5.74
C ILE A 304 21.80 3.88 4.30
N VAL A 305 20.96 3.23 3.48
CA VAL A 305 20.80 3.63 2.07
C VAL A 305 20.21 5.03 1.94
N LEU A 306 19.24 5.41 2.78
CA LEU A 306 18.68 6.75 2.78
C LEU A 306 19.73 7.81 3.15
N MET A 307 20.57 7.54 4.17
CA MET A 307 21.65 8.44 4.55
C MET A 307 22.69 8.61 3.43
N GLU A 308 23.05 7.52 2.75
CA GLU A 308 24.00 7.58 1.63
C GLU A 308 23.42 8.31 0.40
N LEU A 309 22.09 8.38 0.27
CA LEU A 309 21.40 9.20 -0.73
C LEU A 309 21.26 10.68 -0.31
N GLY A 310 21.73 11.03 0.89
CA GLY A 310 21.71 12.39 1.44
C GLY A 310 20.53 12.67 2.36
N LEU A 311 19.90 11.67 3.00
CA LEU A 311 18.99 11.95 4.10
C LEU A 311 19.79 12.36 5.33
N ASP A 312 19.45 13.49 5.94
CA ASP A 312 20.08 13.95 7.17
C ASP A 312 19.91 12.94 8.32
N GLU A 313 20.94 12.80 9.16
CA GLU A 313 21.02 11.71 10.14
C GLU A 313 19.88 11.76 11.16
N TRP A 314 19.59 12.94 11.71
CA TRP A 314 18.53 13.08 12.70
C TRP A 314 17.13 12.81 12.10
N LEU A 315 16.92 13.10 10.80
CA LEU A 315 15.69 12.72 10.10
C LEU A 315 15.63 11.21 9.86
N ALA A 316 16.77 10.60 9.52
CA ALA A 316 16.87 9.15 9.37
C ALA A 316 16.57 8.43 10.70
N ASP A 317 16.99 8.98 11.83
CA ASP A 317 16.69 8.46 13.17
C ASP A 317 15.21 8.58 13.51
N ILE A 318 14.61 9.76 13.34
CA ILE A 318 13.16 9.95 13.54
C ILE A 318 12.38 8.97 12.66
N TRP A 319 12.77 8.84 11.39
CA TRP A 319 12.15 7.91 10.45
C TRP A 319 12.23 6.47 10.93
N SER A 320 13.44 6.02 11.27
CA SER A 320 13.71 4.65 11.69
C SER A 320 13.00 4.29 13.00
N GLU A 321 13.06 5.17 14.01
CA GLU A 321 12.41 4.95 15.31
C GLU A 321 10.88 4.97 15.20
N ALA A 322 10.32 5.86 14.38
CA ALA A 322 8.89 5.94 14.16
C ALA A 322 8.29 4.63 13.61
N HIS A 323 9.06 3.90 12.79
CA HIS A 323 8.65 2.61 12.22
C HIS A 323 9.05 1.41 13.11
N ALA A 324 10.03 1.58 14.00
CA ALA A 324 10.40 0.55 14.98
C ALA A 324 9.33 0.37 16.06
N LYS A 325 8.77 1.48 16.57
CA LYS A 325 7.76 1.50 17.64
C LYS A 325 6.61 2.42 17.27
N SER A 326 5.56 1.85 16.69
CA SER A 326 4.42 2.62 16.18
C SER A 326 3.12 2.34 16.93
N ILE A 327 2.27 3.37 17.00
CA ILE A 327 0.90 3.28 17.49
C ILE A 327 -0.02 3.48 16.30
N ILE A 328 -0.84 2.48 16.00
CA ILE A 328 -1.74 2.46 14.84
C ILE A 328 -3.18 2.55 15.35
N VAL A 329 -3.94 3.56 14.91
CA VAL A 329 -5.26 3.87 15.47
C VAL A 329 -6.33 3.99 14.38
N ASP A 330 -7.35 3.15 14.46
CA ASP A 330 -8.64 3.38 13.83
C ASP A 330 -9.54 4.17 14.78
N LYS A 331 -9.59 5.50 14.57
CA LYS A 331 -10.38 6.39 15.43
C LYS A 331 -11.89 6.20 15.26
N ILE A 332 -12.33 5.76 14.07
CA ILE A 332 -13.74 5.62 13.68
C ILE A 332 -14.29 4.33 14.29
N ASN A 333 -13.55 3.24 14.12
CA ASN A 333 -13.97 1.92 14.58
C ASN A 333 -13.49 1.59 16.01
N GLY A 334 -12.72 2.49 16.62
CA GLY A 334 -12.29 2.37 18.02
C GLY A 334 -11.25 1.30 18.25
N VAL A 335 -10.37 1.04 17.28
CA VAL A 335 -9.31 0.03 17.42
C VAL A 335 -7.96 0.73 17.51
N LYS A 336 -7.21 0.45 18.58
CA LYS A 336 -5.81 0.90 18.73
C LYS A 336 -4.91 -0.32 18.81
N MET A 337 -3.79 -0.28 18.11
CA MET A 337 -2.79 -1.33 18.09
C MET A 337 -1.43 -0.72 18.41
N GLU A 338 -0.64 -1.43 19.21
CA GLU A 338 0.75 -1.07 19.46
C GLU A 338 1.66 -2.07 18.77
N MET A 339 2.62 -1.54 18.02
CA MET A 339 3.49 -2.32 17.18
C MET A 339 4.94 -2.02 17.55
N ILE A 340 5.69 -3.07 17.89
CA ILE A 340 7.09 -2.99 18.31
C ILE A 340 7.88 -4.07 17.56
N LEU A 341 8.85 -3.67 16.74
CA LEU A 341 9.90 -4.56 16.22
C LEU A 341 10.82 -4.97 17.40
N PRO A 342 11.25 -6.25 17.54
CA PRO A 342 11.18 -7.37 16.59
C PRO A 342 9.94 -8.27 16.76
N SER A 343 9.04 -7.95 17.70
CA SER A 343 7.98 -8.87 18.13
C SER A 343 6.85 -9.06 17.11
N LYS A 344 6.59 -8.09 16.22
CA LYS A 344 5.53 -8.13 15.20
C LYS A 344 5.90 -7.24 14.01
N HIS A 345 5.92 -7.81 12.81
CA HIS A 345 6.47 -7.20 11.59
C HIS A 345 5.55 -6.16 10.90
N SER A 346 6.19 -5.13 10.31
CA SER A 346 5.70 -4.12 9.36
C SER A 346 4.97 -2.84 9.82
N THR A 347 5.57 -1.69 9.52
CA THR A 347 4.82 -0.47 9.17
C THR A 347 5.16 -0.12 7.73
N GLN A 348 4.19 0.50 7.04
CA GLN A 348 4.25 0.72 5.60
C GLN A 348 5.30 1.76 5.21
N LEU A 349 6.13 1.40 4.24
CA LEU A 349 6.54 2.32 3.19
C LEU A 349 5.85 1.97 1.89
N LYS A 350 5.28 3.00 1.26
CA LYS A 350 4.79 2.95 -0.11
C LYS A 350 5.89 2.40 -1.01
N SER A 351 5.53 1.47 -1.90
CA SER A 351 6.13 1.01 -3.17
C SER A 351 7.64 1.17 -3.43
N TYR A 352 8.26 2.29 -3.09
CA TYR A 352 9.62 2.69 -3.44
C TYR A 352 10.70 2.03 -2.58
N LEU A 353 10.51 1.96 -1.24
CA LEU A 353 11.47 1.29 -0.34
C LEU A 353 11.19 -0.21 -0.16
N ALA A 354 9.93 -0.62 -0.32
CA ALA A 354 9.56 -2.03 -0.49
C ALA A 354 10.24 -2.67 -1.71
N MET A 355 10.46 -1.88 -2.76
CA MET A 355 11.21 -2.32 -3.93
C MET A 355 12.72 -2.37 -3.64
N LEU A 356 13.30 -1.38 -2.95
CA LEU A 356 14.68 -1.44 -2.49
C LEU A 356 14.95 -2.67 -1.63
N SER A 357 14.10 -2.93 -0.64
CA SER A 357 14.20 -4.11 0.23
C SER A 357 14.00 -5.42 -0.57
N SER A 358 13.08 -5.46 -1.54
CA SER A 358 12.89 -6.59 -2.46
C SER A 358 14.14 -6.86 -3.33
N TYR A 359 14.77 -5.81 -3.85
CA TYR A 359 16.02 -5.91 -4.61
C TYR A 359 17.19 -6.35 -3.74
N CYS A 360 17.31 -5.81 -2.52
CA CYS A 360 18.29 -6.23 -1.52
C CYS A 360 18.19 -7.74 -1.21
N THR A 361 16.97 -8.27 -1.04
CA THR A 361 16.73 -9.71 -0.80
C THR A 361 16.98 -10.57 -2.05
N THR A 362 16.54 -10.10 -3.23
CA THR A 362 16.66 -10.84 -4.49
C THR A 362 18.13 -10.97 -4.94
N PHE A 363 18.97 -9.95 -4.73
CA PHE A 363 20.40 -10.02 -5.07
C PHE A 363 21.17 -11.04 -4.21
N PHE A 364 20.73 -11.27 -2.96
CA PHE A 364 21.30 -12.31 -2.09
C PHE A 364 21.03 -13.72 -2.64
N ASN A 365 19.85 -13.93 -3.24
CA ASN A 365 19.48 -15.19 -3.88
C ASN A 365 20.18 -15.39 -5.23
N PHE A 366 20.36 -14.34 -6.04
CA PHE A 366 21.08 -14.44 -7.32
C PHE A 366 22.57 -14.74 -7.15
N LYS A 367 23.22 -14.22 -6.10
CA LYS A 367 24.63 -14.60 -5.82
C LYS A 367 24.72 -16.09 -5.51
N LYS A 368 23.84 -16.63 -4.65
CA LYS A 368 23.78 -18.08 -4.36
C LYS A 368 23.51 -18.93 -5.61
N LEU A 369 22.59 -18.51 -6.49
CA LEU A 369 22.33 -19.21 -7.76
C LEU A 369 23.54 -19.15 -8.71
N SER A 370 24.22 -18.00 -8.81
CA SER A 370 25.41 -17.87 -9.67
C SER A 370 26.59 -18.72 -9.19
N THR A 371 26.71 -18.96 -7.88
CA THR A 371 27.73 -19.85 -7.31
C THR A 371 27.34 -21.31 -7.48
N ALA A 372 26.04 -21.64 -7.41
CA ALA A 372 25.54 -23.00 -7.64
C ALA A 372 25.67 -23.42 -9.13
N ILE A 373 25.44 -22.50 -10.06
CA ILE A 373 25.56 -22.76 -11.52
C ILE A 373 27.03 -22.83 -11.97
N ARG A 374 27.97 -22.23 -11.23
CA ARG A 374 29.41 -22.34 -11.51
C ARG A 374 30.08 -23.54 -10.80
N GLY A 375 29.32 -24.28 -10.00
CA GLY A 375 29.76 -25.48 -9.28
C GLY A 375 29.24 -26.79 -9.87
N THR A 376 28.62 -26.72 -11.04
CA THR A 376 28.23 -27.82 -11.94
C THR A 376 28.81 -27.54 -13.31
#